data_AF-A0A7W1NV02-F1
#
_entry.id   AF-A0A7W1NV02-F1
#
_cell.length_a   1.000
_cell.length_b   1.000
_cell.length_c   1.000
_cell.angle_alpha   90.00
_cell.angle_beta   90.00
_cell.angle_gamma   90.00
#
_symmetry.space_group_name_H-M   'P 1'
#
loop_
_entity.id
_entity.type
_entity.pdbx_description
1 polymer ?
#
loop_
_entity_poly.entity_id
_entity_poly.type
_entity_poly.pdbx_seq_one_letter_code
_entity_poly.pdbx_strand_id
1 'polypeptide(L)'
;MSRYDNSGNYAPDARSKYRRPRYPFSTWGVAIGLILGIVGGLIYAWVFNPRIEFNTEPWQLNETDRANYIAGITLQYSYDSDLSKAVNRLVVLKLTGDPIQAVADTACKLASSSYVDNSSGQRAVRSMMTFYQLQGRSGCADTLLAGTDQSTPNPVIEASTPTLQPPATKTPTPPAPNQPTATQVQPNVVIPTIQPQADFTLVDVRTYCSKELSGLIEVRVQDYNGDPIPGASITVKWDNGESTFVTGLKPERGADYADFQMDAGKSYTVQVAGRSDPSQALVAGSCSDPESGAQAIISYRTTFRPQ
;
A
#
# COMPACT_ATOMS: atom_id res chain seq x y z
N MET A 1 -98.04 11.81 -24.53
CA MET A 1 -98.19 12.31 -23.14
C MET A 1 -96.97 13.15 -22.79
N SER A 2 -97.07 14.47 -22.91
CA SER A 2 -96.05 15.41 -22.41
C SER A 2 -96.53 15.95 -21.07
N ARG A 3 -95.68 15.94 -20.03
CA ARG A 3 -96.00 16.56 -18.74
C ARG A 3 -95.67 18.05 -18.82
N TYR A 4 -96.69 18.89 -18.65
CA TYR A 4 -96.52 20.30 -18.31
C TYR A 4 -96.52 20.46 -16.79
N ASP A 5 -95.78 21.45 -16.29
CA ASP A 5 -95.88 21.91 -14.91
C ASP A 5 -96.98 22.98 -14.77
N ASN A 6 -97.59 23.07 -13.59
CA ASN A 6 -98.85 23.76 -13.32
C ASN A 6 -98.72 25.30 -13.20
N SER A 7 -97.60 25.85 -13.66
CA SER A 7 -97.23 27.27 -13.58
C SER A 7 -97.07 27.96 -14.94
N GLY A 8 -97.27 27.22 -16.05
CA GLY A 8 -97.25 27.77 -17.42
C GLY A 8 -95.86 28.16 -17.97
N ASN A 9 -94.81 28.11 -17.14
CA ASN A 9 -93.44 28.39 -17.57
C ASN A 9 -92.77 27.12 -18.12
N TYR A 10 -92.07 27.27 -19.25
CA TYR A 10 -91.20 26.23 -19.78
C TYR A 10 -90.01 26.02 -18.84
N ALA A 11 -89.70 24.76 -18.51
CA ALA A 11 -88.46 24.42 -17.83
C ALA A 11 -87.26 24.90 -18.68
N PRO A 12 -86.22 25.50 -18.07
CA PRO A 12 -85.08 26.03 -18.82
C PRO A 12 -84.42 24.91 -19.63
N ASP A 13 -84.26 25.14 -20.94
CA ASP A 13 -83.75 24.13 -21.87
C ASP A 13 -82.33 23.68 -21.44
N ALA A 14 -82.24 22.46 -20.92
CA ALA A 14 -81.01 21.88 -20.38
C ALA A 14 -79.94 21.59 -21.46
N ARG A 15 -80.17 21.99 -22.72
CA ARG A 15 -79.27 21.76 -23.86
C ARG A 15 -78.71 23.06 -24.44
N SER A 16 -78.04 23.86 -23.61
CA SER A 16 -77.13 24.89 -24.12
C SER A 16 -75.94 24.23 -24.85
N LYS A 17 -76.04 24.10 -26.18
CA LYS A 17 -75.05 23.48 -27.09
C LYS A 17 -73.64 24.10 -27.04
N TYR A 18 -73.44 25.17 -26.28
CA TYR A 18 -72.20 25.94 -26.21
C TYR A 18 -71.26 25.57 -25.06
N ARG A 19 -71.65 24.65 -24.15
CA ARG A 19 -70.76 24.18 -23.08
C ARG A 19 -69.75 23.13 -23.58
N ARG A 20 -68.89 23.52 -24.54
CA ARG A 20 -67.67 22.74 -24.87
C ARG A 20 -66.81 22.65 -23.59
N PRO A 21 -66.47 21.44 -23.10
CA PRO A 21 -65.47 21.31 -22.05
C PRO A 21 -64.13 21.83 -22.58
N ARG A 22 -63.71 23.00 -22.10
CA ARG A 22 -62.35 23.50 -22.32
C ARG A 22 -61.45 22.73 -21.38
N TYR A 23 -60.98 21.55 -21.80
CA TYR A 23 -59.89 20.87 -21.11
C TYR A 23 -58.67 21.81 -21.15
N PRO A 24 -58.15 22.28 -19.99
CA PRO A 24 -57.11 23.29 -19.98
C PRO A 24 -55.74 22.76 -20.44
N PHE A 25 -55.61 21.44 -20.64
CA PHE A 25 -54.38 20.77 -21.02
C PHE A 25 -54.60 19.91 -22.27
N SER A 26 -53.75 20.09 -23.28
CA SER A 26 -53.67 19.20 -24.44
C SER A 26 -52.97 17.90 -24.03
N THR A 27 -53.64 16.76 -24.19
CA THR A 27 -53.09 15.44 -23.85
C THR A 27 -51.78 15.15 -24.60
N TRP A 28 -51.68 15.58 -25.86
CA TRP A 28 -50.45 15.50 -26.65
C TRP A 28 -49.32 16.38 -26.11
N GLY A 29 -49.63 17.59 -25.62
CA GLY A 29 -48.65 18.47 -24.98
C GLY A 29 -48.07 17.86 -23.70
N VAL A 30 -48.93 17.24 -22.88
CA VAL A 30 -48.51 16.50 -21.69
C VAL A 30 -47.63 15.30 -22.04
N ALA A 31 -48.00 14.52 -23.07
CA ALA A 31 -47.22 13.37 -23.51
C ALA A 31 -45.82 13.77 -24.01
N ILE A 32 -45.71 14.83 -24.84
CA ILE A 32 -44.43 15.32 -25.35
C ILE A 32 -43.55 15.86 -24.21
N GLY A 33 -44.13 16.62 -23.28
CA GLY A 33 -43.41 17.14 -22.11
C GLY A 33 -42.85 16.02 -21.21
N LEU A 34 -43.62 14.95 -21.00
CA LEU A 34 -43.19 13.79 -20.23
C LEU A 34 -42.06 13.03 -20.91
N ILE A 35 -42.13 12.82 -22.24
CA ILE A 35 -41.06 12.17 -23.01
C ILE A 35 -39.77 13.00 -22.94
N LEU A 36 -39.84 14.31 -23.18
CA LEU A 36 -38.68 15.20 -23.11
C LEU A 36 -38.07 15.25 -21.70
N GLY A 37 -38.91 15.24 -20.66
CA GLY A 37 -38.47 15.17 -19.27
C GLY A 37 -37.72 13.89 -18.93
N ILE A 38 -38.24 12.73 -19.37
CA ILE A 38 -37.56 11.43 -19.17
C ILE A 38 -36.24 11.38 -19.93
N VAL A 39 -36.22 11.78 -21.21
CA VAL A 39 -35.01 11.77 -22.04
C VAL A 39 -33.93 12.70 -21.45
N GLY A 40 -34.31 13.93 -21.09
CA GLY A 40 -33.39 14.89 -20.45
C GLY A 40 -32.86 14.39 -19.10
N GLY A 41 -33.73 13.80 -18.27
CA GLY A 41 -33.35 13.22 -16.98
C GLY A 41 -32.40 12.02 -17.11
N LEU A 42 -32.60 11.17 -18.13
CA LEU A 42 -31.72 10.02 -18.38
C LEU A 42 -30.33 10.46 -18.86
N ILE A 43 -30.28 11.42 -19.79
CA ILE A 43 -29.02 12.01 -20.28
C ILE A 43 -28.27 12.67 -19.12
N TYR A 44 -28.96 13.43 -18.26
CA TYR A 44 -28.36 14.05 -17.10
C TYR A 44 -27.76 13.02 -16.12
N ALA A 45 -28.53 11.97 -15.80
CA ALA A 45 -28.12 10.91 -14.88
C ALA A 45 -26.99 10.00 -15.41
N TRP A 46 -26.71 10.00 -16.71
CA TRP A 46 -25.66 9.15 -17.31
C TRP A 46 -24.41 9.95 -17.70
N VAL A 47 -24.58 11.18 -18.21
CA VAL A 47 -23.45 12.00 -18.71
C VAL A 47 -22.88 12.92 -17.63
N PHE A 48 -23.73 13.51 -16.78
CA PHE A 48 -23.31 14.53 -15.81
C PHE A 48 -23.16 13.99 -14.39
N ASN A 49 -23.85 12.92 -14.03
CA ASN A 49 -23.75 12.30 -12.71
C ASN A 49 -23.90 10.77 -12.77
N PRO A 50 -22.96 10.06 -13.43
CA PRO A 50 -22.96 8.60 -13.48
C PRO A 50 -22.95 8.02 -12.06
N ARG A 51 -23.78 7.00 -11.81
CA ARG A 51 -23.84 6.38 -10.48
C ARG A 51 -22.51 5.72 -10.14
N ILE A 52 -21.88 6.19 -9.08
CA ILE A 52 -20.79 5.50 -8.38
C ILE A 52 -21.45 4.59 -7.34
N GLU A 53 -21.14 3.29 -7.38
CA GLU A 53 -21.60 2.36 -6.34
C GLU A 53 -20.67 2.42 -5.13
N PHE A 54 -21.19 2.86 -3.99
CA PHE A 54 -20.38 3.13 -2.78
C PHE A 54 -20.21 1.91 -1.85
N ASN A 55 -20.81 0.76 -2.18
CA ASN A 55 -20.79 -0.46 -1.36
C ASN A 55 -20.53 -1.72 -2.22
N THR A 56 -19.61 -1.63 -3.17
CA THR A 56 -19.20 -2.77 -4.00
C THR A 56 -18.29 -3.69 -3.19
N GLU A 57 -18.68 -4.95 -3.00
CA GLU A 57 -17.85 -5.94 -2.28
C GLU A 57 -16.63 -6.32 -3.15
N PRO A 58 -15.47 -6.69 -2.57
CA PRO A 58 -14.22 -6.88 -3.33
C PRO A 58 -14.32 -7.83 -4.53
N TRP A 59 -15.16 -8.86 -4.47
CA TRP A 59 -15.39 -9.81 -5.57
C TRP A 59 -16.32 -9.31 -6.69
N GLN A 60 -17.02 -8.19 -6.48
CA GLN A 60 -17.89 -7.54 -7.46
C GLN A 60 -17.13 -6.51 -8.32
N LEU A 61 -15.89 -6.16 -7.98
CA LEU A 61 -15.04 -5.27 -8.78
C LEU A 61 -14.88 -5.81 -10.21
N ASN A 62 -14.88 -4.89 -11.18
CA ASN A 62 -14.49 -5.20 -12.56
C ASN A 62 -13.03 -5.69 -12.62
N GLU A 63 -12.63 -6.25 -13.75
CA GLU A 63 -11.34 -6.93 -13.88
C GLU A 63 -10.13 -6.00 -13.65
N THR A 64 -10.21 -4.74 -14.09
CA THR A 64 -9.13 -3.74 -13.95
C THR A 64 -8.99 -3.27 -12.50
N ASP A 65 -10.10 -2.90 -11.86
CA ASP A 65 -10.08 -2.45 -10.46
C ASP A 65 -9.71 -3.59 -9.51
N ARG A 66 -10.10 -4.83 -9.84
CA ARG A 66 -9.67 -6.04 -9.14
C ARG A 66 -8.16 -6.24 -9.25
N ALA A 67 -7.57 -6.06 -10.44
CA ALA A 67 -6.13 -6.14 -10.62
C ALA A 67 -5.38 -5.06 -9.79
N ASN A 68 -5.88 -3.82 -9.80
CA ASN A 68 -5.36 -2.73 -8.98
C ASN A 68 -5.47 -3.03 -7.47
N TYR A 69 -6.57 -3.63 -7.03
CA TYR A 69 -6.79 -4.00 -5.64
C TYR A 69 -5.85 -5.14 -5.19
N ILE A 70 -5.62 -6.15 -6.04
CA ILE A 70 -4.64 -7.22 -5.80
C ILE A 70 -3.23 -6.62 -5.67
N ALA A 71 -2.84 -5.74 -6.60
CA ALA A 71 -1.56 -5.03 -6.54
C ALA A 71 -1.41 -4.18 -5.26
N GLY A 72 -2.51 -3.58 -4.77
CA GLY A 72 -2.55 -2.90 -3.49
C GLY A 72 -2.34 -3.82 -2.27
N ILE A 73 -2.88 -5.05 -2.31
CA ILE A 73 -2.66 -6.04 -1.24
C ILE A 73 -1.18 -6.46 -1.19
N THR A 74 -0.57 -6.78 -2.33
CA THR A 74 0.85 -7.20 -2.39
C THR A 74 1.80 -6.05 -2.07
N LEU A 75 1.45 -4.82 -2.47
CA LEU A 75 2.19 -3.62 -2.07
C LEU A 75 2.11 -3.39 -0.57
N GLN A 76 0.94 -3.56 0.06
CA GLN A 76 0.83 -3.50 1.52
C GLN A 76 1.67 -4.60 2.20
N TYR A 77 1.63 -5.83 1.70
CA TYR A 77 2.48 -6.92 2.19
C TYR A 77 3.98 -6.56 2.13
N SER A 78 4.43 -5.88 1.06
CA SER A 78 5.83 -5.42 0.97
C SER A 78 6.23 -4.37 2.02
N TYR A 79 5.28 -3.82 2.80
CA TYR A 79 5.55 -2.91 3.91
C TYR A 79 5.32 -3.54 5.29
N ASP A 80 4.33 -4.42 5.46
CA ASP A 80 4.00 -5.01 6.76
C ASP A 80 4.41 -6.48 6.95
N SER A 81 4.85 -7.15 5.87
CA SER A 81 5.25 -8.57 5.82
C SER A 81 4.21 -9.55 6.38
N ASP A 82 2.95 -9.13 6.54
CA ASP A 82 1.89 -9.93 7.15
C ASP A 82 1.21 -10.79 6.08
N LEU A 83 1.80 -11.97 5.85
CA LEU A 83 1.29 -12.95 4.88
C LEU A 83 -0.15 -13.38 5.22
N SER A 84 -0.48 -13.55 6.51
CA SER A 84 -1.81 -14.00 6.93
C SER A 84 -2.89 -12.99 6.55
N LYS A 85 -2.64 -11.70 6.79
CA LYS A 85 -3.52 -10.59 6.40
C LYS A 85 -3.62 -10.42 4.88
N ALA A 86 -2.51 -10.57 4.16
CA ALA A 86 -2.50 -10.52 2.70
C ALA A 86 -3.34 -11.65 2.09
N VAL A 87 -3.10 -12.90 2.50
CA VAL A 87 -3.85 -14.08 2.04
C VAL A 87 -5.33 -13.98 2.41
N ASN A 88 -5.67 -13.56 3.64
CA ASN A 88 -7.06 -13.38 4.04
C ASN A 88 -7.81 -12.39 3.13
N ARG A 89 -7.17 -11.30 2.69
CA ARG A 89 -7.76 -10.35 1.73
C ARG A 89 -7.89 -10.93 0.32
N LEU A 90 -6.91 -11.71 -0.14
CA LEU A 90 -7.00 -12.40 -1.43
C LEU A 90 -8.13 -13.45 -1.46
N VAL A 91 -8.34 -14.20 -0.37
CA VAL A 91 -9.43 -15.18 -0.27
C VAL A 91 -10.81 -14.50 -0.35
N VAL A 92 -10.98 -13.31 0.22
CA VAL A 92 -12.23 -12.53 0.12
C VAL A 92 -12.59 -12.16 -1.33
N LEU A 93 -11.61 -12.04 -2.23
CA LEU A 93 -11.86 -11.80 -3.66
C LEU A 93 -12.49 -12.98 -4.40
N LYS A 94 -12.55 -14.17 -3.78
CA LYS A 94 -13.09 -15.42 -4.36
C LYS A 94 -12.48 -15.72 -5.75
N LEU A 95 -11.16 -15.59 -5.83
CA LEU A 95 -10.37 -15.86 -7.03
C LEU A 95 -10.53 -17.34 -7.44
N THR A 96 -10.59 -17.60 -8.75
CA THR A 96 -10.68 -18.95 -9.28
C THR A 96 -9.32 -19.64 -9.20
N GLY A 97 -9.17 -20.64 -8.32
CA GLY A 97 -7.94 -21.41 -8.17
C GLY A 97 -7.10 -21.00 -6.96
N ASP A 98 -5.78 -21.08 -7.07
CA ASP A 98 -4.86 -20.65 -6.01
C ASP A 98 -4.76 -19.11 -6.00
N PRO A 99 -5.09 -18.42 -4.88
CA PRO A 99 -4.98 -16.97 -4.79
C PRO A 99 -3.56 -16.44 -5.06
N ILE A 100 -2.51 -17.21 -4.76
CA ILE A 100 -1.11 -16.82 -4.99
C ILE A 100 -0.77 -16.92 -6.49
N GLN A 101 -1.26 -17.96 -7.18
CA GLN A 101 -1.10 -18.05 -8.63
C GLN A 101 -1.87 -16.94 -9.36
N ALA A 102 -3.08 -16.61 -8.88
CA ALA A 102 -3.86 -15.51 -9.44
C ALA A 102 -3.16 -14.14 -9.29
N VAL A 103 -2.32 -13.94 -8.26
CA VAL A 103 -1.43 -12.77 -8.17
C VAL A 103 -0.39 -12.78 -9.29
N ALA A 104 0.25 -13.92 -9.56
CA ALA A 104 1.24 -14.06 -10.64
C ALA A 104 0.63 -13.81 -12.03
N ASP A 105 -0.57 -14.32 -12.27
CA ASP A 105 -1.32 -14.10 -13.52
C ASP A 105 -1.76 -12.63 -13.66
N THR A 106 -2.16 -11.99 -12.55
CA THR A 106 -2.48 -10.55 -12.53
C THR A 106 -1.23 -9.69 -12.77
N ALA A 107 -0.09 -10.04 -12.17
CA ALA A 107 1.19 -9.37 -12.37
C ALA A 107 1.63 -9.44 -13.83
N CYS A 108 1.47 -10.62 -14.46
CA CYS A 108 1.70 -10.83 -15.89
C CYS A 108 0.85 -9.89 -16.75
N LYS A 109 -0.46 -9.79 -16.47
CA LYS A 109 -1.35 -8.86 -17.18
C LYS A 109 -0.92 -7.39 -17.01
N LEU A 110 -0.65 -6.96 -15.78
CA LEU A 110 -0.23 -5.58 -15.49
C LEU A 110 1.12 -5.24 -16.13
N ALA A 111 2.10 -6.15 -16.08
CA ALA A 111 3.41 -6.02 -16.73
C ALA A 111 3.33 -5.81 -18.25
N SER A 112 2.34 -6.40 -18.90
CA SER A 112 2.10 -6.29 -20.35
C SER A 112 1.32 -5.04 -20.78
N SER A 113 0.97 -4.16 -19.84
CA SER A 113 0.07 -3.01 -20.04
C SER A 113 0.73 -1.68 -19.68
N SER A 114 0.12 -0.56 -20.09
CA SER A 114 0.58 0.80 -19.72
C SER A 114 0.55 1.11 -18.20
N TYR A 115 0.10 0.16 -17.38
CA TYR A 115 0.24 0.24 -15.92
C TYR A 115 1.69 0.42 -15.49
N VAL A 116 2.66 -0.23 -16.17
CA VAL A 116 4.10 -0.13 -15.85
C VAL A 116 4.81 1.05 -16.52
N ASP A 117 4.10 1.96 -17.20
CA ASP A 117 4.70 3.17 -17.80
C ASP A 117 5.13 4.21 -16.75
N ASN A 118 4.77 4.00 -15.48
CA ASN A 118 5.08 4.87 -14.35
C ASN A 118 5.76 4.10 -13.20
N SER A 119 6.57 4.80 -12.39
CA SER A 119 7.36 4.22 -11.31
C SER A 119 6.51 3.54 -10.22
N SER A 120 5.31 4.06 -9.93
CA SER A 120 4.37 3.45 -9.00
C SER A 120 3.85 2.08 -9.48
N GLY A 121 3.50 1.96 -10.76
CA GLY A 121 3.03 0.71 -11.35
C GLY A 121 4.15 -0.33 -11.48
N GLN A 122 5.36 0.09 -11.84
CA GLN A 122 6.55 -0.79 -11.80
C GLN A 122 6.82 -1.32 -10.40
N ARG A 123 6.76 -0.46 -9.36
CA ARG A 123 6.88 -0.89 -7.97
C ARG A 123 5.78 -1.88 -7.57
N ALA A 124 4.54 -1.62 -7.97
CA ALA A 124 3.41 -2.50 -7.66
C ALA A 124 3.55 -3.88 -8.33
N VAL A 125 3.95 -3.94 -9.60
CA VAL A 125 4.23 -5.23 -10.26
C VAL A 125 5.43 -5.94 -9.62
N ARG A 126 6.52 -5.23 -9.29
CA ARG A 126 7.65 -5.81 -8.55
C ARG A 126 7.25 -6.37 -7.18
N SER A 127 6.39 -5.69 -6.43
CA SER A 127 5.90 -6.22 -5.14
C SER A 127 5.03 -7.47 -5.30
N MET A 128 4.27 -7.58 -6.40
CA MET A 128 3.56 -8.81 -6.76
C MET A 128 4.53 -9.94 -7.09
N MET A 129 5.60 -9.66 -7.84
CA MET A 129 6.67 -10.62 -8.16
C MET A 129 7.29 -11.19 -6.89
N THR A 130 7.79 -10.34 -6.00
CA THR A 130 8.33 -10.76 -4.70
C THR A 130 7.33 -11.58 -3.89
N PHE A 131 6.06 -11.16 -3.84
CA PHE A 131 5.01 -11.88 -3.11
C PHE A 131 4.83 -13.32 -3.59
N TYR A 132 4.74 -13.58 -4.90
CA TYR A 132 4.52 -14.96 -5.37
C TYR A 132 5.82 -15.79 -5.38
N GLN A 133 6.98 -15.16 -5.62
CA GLN A 133 8.28 -15.84 -5.60
C GLN A 133 8.63 -16.39 -4.21
N LEU A 134 8.40 -15.61 -3.15
CA LEU A 134 8.60 -16.05 -1.75
C LEU A 134 7.75 -17.29 -1.39
N GLN A 135 6.62 -17.46 -2.09
CA GLN A 135 5.68 -18.57 -1.92
C GLN A 135 5.98 -19.75 -2.87
N GLY A 136 7.11 -19.75 -3.57
CA GLY A 136 7.53 -20.81 -4.49
C GLY A 136 6.71 -20.87 -5.79
N ARG A 137 6.08 -19.77 -6.20
CA ARG A 137 5.39 -19.61 -7.49
C ARG A 137 6.25 -18.81 -8.47
N SER A 138 5.89 -18.89 -9.75
CA SER A 138 6.48 -18.11 -10.84
C SER A 138 5.39 -17.63 -11.80
N GLY A 139 5.67 -16.55 -12.53
CA GLY A 139 4.72 -15.90 -13.43
C GLY A 139 5.38 -15.28 -14.65
N CYS A 140 4.62 -14.92 -15.68
CA CYS A 140 5.22 -14.33 -16.89
C CYS A 140 5.89 -12.97 -16.62
N ALA A 141 5.47 -12.25 -15.57
CA ALA A 141 6.09 -11.00 -15.15
C ALA A 141 7.58 -11.17 -14.79
N ASP A 142 8.00 -12.36 -14.35
CA ASP A 142 9.42 -12.69 -14.11
C ASP A 142 10.26 -12.38 -15.35
N THR A 143 9.88 -12.91 -16.52
CA THR A 143 10.65 -12.70 -17.76
C THR A 143 10.46 -11.32 -18.38
N LEU A 144 9.33 -10.66 -18.12
CA LEU A 144 9.04 -9.32 -18.65
C LEU A 144 9.78 -8.20 -17.92
N LEU A 145 10.06 -8.36 -16.61
CA LEU A 145 10.76 -7.34 -15.80
C LEU A 145 12.18 -7.72 -15.38
N ALA A 146 12.61 -8.99 -15.49
CA ALA A 146 14.00 -9.39 -15.19
C ALA A 146 15.05 -8.94 -16.24
N GLY A 147 14.74 -7.94 -17.07
CA GLY A 147 15.67 -7.36 -18.04
C GLY A 147 16.84 -6.57 -17.43
N THR A 148 16.91 -6.43 -16.10
CA THR A 148 17.98 -5.69 -15.39
C THR A 148 18.80 -6.52 -14.42
N ASP A 149 18.28 -7.65 -13.92
CA ASP A 149 18.89 -8.38 -12.79
C ASP A 149 19.33 -9.79 -13.22
N GLN A 150 20.23 -9.82 -14.21
CA GLN A 150 20.93 -11.05 -14.53
C GLN A 150 21.91 -11.38 -13.40
N SER A 151 21.51 -12.29 -12.51
CA SER A 151 22.36 -12.84 -11.44
C SER A 151 23.73 -13.26 -11.98
N THR A 152 24.73 -12.42 -11.73
CA THR A 152 26.12 -12.77 -11.96
C THR A 152 26.48 -13.91 -11.00
N PRO A 153 26.97 -15.07 -11.45
CA PRO A 153 27.40 -16.11 -10.53
C PRO A 153 28.58 -15.59 -9.70
N ASN A 154 28.39 -15.44 -8.39
CA ASN A 154 29.43 -14.96 -7.48
C ASN A 154 30.71 -15.81 -7.63
N PRO A 155 31.89 -15.19 -7.82
CA PRO A 155 33.14 -15.90 -7.63
C PRO A 155 33.27 -16.29 -6.15
N VAL A 156 33.30 -17.60 -5.88
CA VAL A 156 33.64 -18.12 -4.55
C VAL A 156 35.12 -17.82 -4.30
N ILE A 157 35.40 -16.88 -3.40
CA ILE A 157 36.74 -16.65 -2.87
C ILE A 157 36.85 -17.41 -1.56
N GLU A 158 37.59 -18.52 -1.56
CA GLU A 158 37.90 -19.27 -0.35
C GLU A 158 38.84 -18.44 0.56
N ALA A 159 38.27 -17.73 1.53
CA ALA A 159 39.03 -17.09 2.58
C ALA A 159 39.42 -18.13 3.66
N SER A 160 40.69 -18.52 3.68
CA SER A 160 41.23 -19.42 4.70
C SER A 160 41.32 -18.73 6.07
N THR A 161 40.33 -19.00 6.93
CA THR A 161 40.28 -18.48 8.30
C THR A 161 41.36 -19.13 9.18
N PRO A 162 42.26 -18.38 9.83
CA PRO A 162 43.24 -18.95 10.75
C PRO A 162 42.57 -19.43 12.05
N THR A 163 42.52 -20.74 12.25
CA THR A 163 41.97 -21.35 13.46
C THR A 163 42.92 -21.21 14.64
N LEU A 164 42.53 -20.44 15.67
CA LEU A 164 43.28 -20.40 16.93
C LEU A 164 43.08 -21.71 17.71
N GLN A 165 44.19 -22.29 18.19
CA GLN A 165 44.18 -23.54 18.93
C GLN A 165 43.66 -23.32 20.37
N PRO A 166 42.66 -24.08 20.84
CA PRO A 166 42.13 -23.92 22.19
C PRO A 166 43.13 -24.44 23.26
N PRO A 167 43.20 -23.81 24.45
CA PRO A 167 44.09 -24.24 25.52
C PRO A 167 43.61 -25.54 26.20
N ALA A 168 44.54 -26.24 26.84
CA ALA A 168 44.32 -27.59 27.37
C ALA A 168 43.31 -27.65 28.55
N THR A 169 42.26 -28.45 28.37
CA THR A 169 41.30 -28.81 29.43
C THR A 169 41.86 -29.94 30.32
N LYS A 170 41.60 -29.86 31.64
CA LYS A 170 42.00 -30.90 32.61
C LYS A 170 40.96 -32.00 32.75
N THR A 171 41.41 -33.26 32.70
CA THR A 171 40.63 -34.49 32.98
C THR A 171 40.39 -34.69 34.48
N PRO A 172 39.13 -34.93 34.90
CA PRO A 172 38.69 -36.21 35.50
C PRO A 172 37.24 -36.62 35.09
N THR A 173 36.65 -37.80 35.33
CA THR A 173 37.12 -39.18 35.62
C THR A 173 35.91 -40.14 35.44
N PRO A 174 36.04 -41.36 34.86
CA PRO A 174 34.94 -42.33 34.67
C PRO A 174 34.61 -43.12 35.98
N PRO A 175 33.40 -43.68 36.19
CA PRO A 175 32.65 -44.60 35.28
C PRO A 175 31.16 -44.16 35.09
N ALA A 176 30.16 -44.93 34.63
CA ALA A 176 29.97 -46.38 34.35
C ALA A 176 28.92 -46.59 33.22
N PRO A 177 28.73 -47.82 32.65
CA PRO A 177 27.87 -48.02 31.47
C PRO A 177 26.42 -48.41 31.81
N ASN A 178 25.44 -47.86 31.07
CA ASN A 178 24.08 -48.41 30.99
C ASN A 178 23.44 -48.14 29.61
N GLN A 179 23.23 -49.24 28.88
CA GLN A 179 22.16 -49.60 27.93
C GLN A 179 21.42 -48.49 27.13
N PRO A 180 21.33 -48.60 25.77
CA PRO A 180 20.57 -47.65 24.96
C PRO A 180 19.06 -47.85 25.10
N THR A 181 18.34 -46.77 25.41
CA THR A 181 16.87 -46.67 25.29
C THR A 181 16.54 -45.79 24.10
N ALA A 182 15.63 -46.24 23.23
CA ALA A 182 15.25 -45.52 22.03
C ALA A 182 14.39 -44.29 22.34
N THR A 183 14.95 -43.10 22.14
CA THR A 183 14.20 -41.84 22.13
C THR A 183 13.71 -41.55 20.71
N GLN A 184 12.40 -41.39 20.53
CA GLN A 184 11.82 -40.98 19.25
C GLN A 184 12.25 -39.55 18.91
N VAL A 185 12.96 -39.39 17.80
CA VAL A 185 13.33 -38.08 17.26
C VAL A 185 12.13 -37.52 16.50
N GLN A 186 11.48 -36.48 17.06
CA GLN A 186 10.60 -35.64 16.25
C GLN A 186 11.44 -34.89 15.21
N PRO A 187 10.97 -34.77 13.95
CA PRO A 187 11.69 -33.98 12.96
C PRO A 187 11.68 -32.50 13.38
N ASN A 188 12.86 -31.97 13.70
CA ASN A 188 13.05 -30.53 13.82
C ASN A 188 12.76 -29.89 12.46
N VAL A 189 11.57 -29.32 12.31
CA VAL A 189 11.25 -28.47 11.16
C VAL A 189 12.06 -27.19 11.30
N VAL A 190 13.24 -27.17 10.69
CA VAL A 190 14.01 -25.95 10.49
C VAL A 190 13.25 -25.15 9.44
N ILE A 191 12.33 -24.29 9.89
CA ILE A 191 11.79 -23.23 9.06
C ILE A 191 13.00 -22.34 8.71
N PRO A 192 13.37 -22.18 7.42
CA PRO A 192 14.37 -21.19 7.07
C PRO A 192 13.79 -19.82 7.42
N THR A 193 14.29 -19.21 8.49
CA THR A 193 14.03 -17.80 8.78
C THR A 193 14.73 -17.01 7.68
N ILE A 194 14.02 -16.74 6.59
CA ILE A 194 14.46 -15.81 5.56
C ILE A 194 14.70 -14.48 6.28
N GLN A 195 15.96 -14.10 6.42
CA GLN A 195 16.35 -12.82 6.96
C GLN A 195 15.70 -11.75 6.08
N PRO A 196 14.99 -10.74 6.64
CA PRO A 196 14.27 -9.75 5.85
C PRO A 196 15.20 -9.16 4.79
N GLN A 197 14.84 -9.32 3.51
CA GLN A 197 15.66 -8.78 2.44
C GLN A 197 15.58 -7.26 2.52
N ALA A 198 16.73 -6.63 2.78
CA ALA A 198 16.84 -5.20 3.00
C ALA A 198 16.74 -4.45 1.66
N ASP A 199 15.53 -4.31 1.12
CA ASP A 199 15.25 -3.59 -0.14
C ASP A 199 15.91 -2.21 -0.23
N PHE A 200 16.24 -1.57 0.89
CA PHE A 200 16.89 -0.27 0.99
C PHE A 200 18.16 -0.30 1.84
N THR A 201 19.15 0.50 1.43
CA THR A 201 20.38 0.81 2.16
C THR A 201 20.47 2.29 2.51
N LEU A 202 21.16 2.61 3.61
CA LEU A 202 21.39 3.97 4.09
C LEU A 202 22.62 4.57 3.39
N VAL A 203 22.39 5.41 2.38
CA VAL A 203 23.46 5.91 1.48
C VAL A 203 24.11 7.22 1.91
N ASP A 204 23.46 8.00 2.77
CA ASP A 204 23.95 9.30 3.24
C ASP A 204 23.44 9.59 4.66
N VAL A 205 24.35 10.01 5.55
CA VAL A 205 24.04 10.49 6.91
C VAL A 205 24.85 11.76 7.14
N ARG A 206 24.18 12.88 7.39
CA ARG A 206 24.81 14.18 7.64
C ARG A 206 24.27 14.79 8.92
N THR A 207 25.16 15.38 9.71
CA THR A 207 24.79 16.20 10.88
C THR A 207 24.76 17.67 10.51
N TYR A 208 23.87 18.42 11.16
CA TYR A 208 23.85 19.88 11.13
C TYR A 208 23.37 20.42 12.48
N CYS A 209 23.72 21.68 12.77
CA CYS A 209 23.27 22.39 13.96
C CYS A 209 22.53 23.65 13.54
N SER A 210 21.26 23.78 13.94
CA SER A 210 20.41 24.94 13.66
C SER A 210 19.48 25.13 14.84
N LYS A 211 19.27 26.38 15.26
CA LYS A 211 18.34 26.68 16.35
C LYS A 211 16.88 26.47 15.98
N GLU A 212 16.53 26.73 14.72
CA GLU A 212 15.17 26.56 14.18
C GLU A 212 14.82 25.07 14.01
N LEU A 213 15.73 24.29 13.44
CA LEU A 213 15.58 22.84 13.22
C LEU A 213 16.44 22.06 14.22
N SER A 214 16.23 22.31 15.52
CA SER A 214 17.03 21.74 16.62
C SER A 214 16.56 20.33 17.03
N GLY A 215 17.45 19.34 16.98
CA GLY A 215 17.17 17.97 17.41
C GLY A 215 16.23 17.19 16.48
N LEU A 216 16.28 17.45 15.18
CA LEU A 216 15.43 16.82 14.18
C LEU A 216 16.18 15.70 13.45
N ILE A 217 15.54 14.55 13.23
CA ILE A 217 15.97 13.55 12.24
C ILE A 217 15.13 13.79 10.99
N GLU A 218 15.72 14.35 9.95
CA GLU A 218 15.16 14.36 8.60
C GLU A 218 15.47 13.03 7.90
N VAL A 219 14.46 12.40 7.32
CA VAL A 219 14.57 11.14 6.57
C VAL A 219 14.08 11.37 5.15
N ARG A 220 14.91 10.97 4.18
CA ARG A 220 14.59 10.98 2.75
C ARG A 220 14.69 9.57 2.18
N VAL A 221 13.69 9.16 1.41
CA VAL A 221 13.70 7.88 0.69
C VAL A 221 13.60 8.15 -0.80
N GLN A 222 14.62 7.74 -1.56
CA GLN A 222 14.76 8.04 -2.99
C GLN A 222 14.97 6.74 -3.77
N ASP A 223 14.64 6.72 -5.06
CA ASP A 223 14.97 5.58 -5.92
C ASP A 223 16.43 5.61 -6.42
N TYR A 224 16.77 4.70 -7.35
CA TYR A 224 18.10 4.64 -7.97
C TYR A 224 18.48 5.92 -8.76
N ASN A 225 17.49 6.62 -9.33
CA ASN A 225 17.66 7.86 -10.08
C ASN A 225 17.76 9.09 -9.14
N GLY A 226 17.38 8.93 -7.88
CA GLY A 226 17.22 10.01 -6.91
C GLY A 226 15.79 10.55 -6.83
N ASP A 227 14.84 9.95 -7.54
CA ASP A 227 13.44 10.39 -7.54
C ASP A 227 12.77 10.09 -6.19
N PRO A 228 11.87 10.98 -5.70
CA PRO A 228 11.34 10.88 -4.36
C PRO A 228 10.33 9.75 -4.19
N ILE A 229 10.45 8.99 -3.09
CA ILE A 229 9.54 7.89 -2.75
C ILE A 229 8.58 8.30 -1.61
N PRO A 230 7.30 8.60 -1.92
CA PRO A 230 6.26 8.73 -0.91
C PRO A 230 5.79 7.37 -0.39
N GLY A 231 5.21 7.37 0.81
CA GLY A 231 4.60 6.18 1.42
C GLY A 231 5.58 5.20 2.04
N ALA A 232 6.88 5.53 2.15
CA ALA A 232 7.85 4.68 2.82
C ALA A 232 7.67 4.76 4.35
N SER A 233 7.39 3.62 4.98
CA SER A 233 7.34 3.49 6.43
C SER A 233 8.74 3.53 7.03
N ILE A 234 8.98 4.47 7.94
CA ILE A 234 10.23 4.65 8.67
C ILE A 234 10.00 4.30 10.13
N THR A 235 10.87 3.49 10.72
CA THR A 235 10.89 3.21 12.16
C THR A 235 12.12 3.84 12.78
N VAL A 236 11.91 4.58 13.87
CA VAL A 236 12.96 5.13 14.74
C VAL A 236 12.88 4.46 16.10
N LYS A 237 13.99 3.90 16.59
CA LYS A 237 14.06 3.20 17.88
C LYS A 237 15.04 3.88 18.83
N TRP A 238 14.75 3.86 20.12
CA TRP A 238 15.60 4.30 21.22
C TRP A 238 15.44 3.34 22.41
N ASP A 239 16.25 3.48 23.46
CA ASP A 239 16.38 2.50 24.57
C ASP A 239 15.08 1.90 25.10
N ASN A 240 14.02 2.72 25.21
CA ASN A 240 12.76 2.39 25.86
C ASN A 240 11.54 2.51 24.93
N GLY A 241 11.72 2.53 23.60
CA GLY A 241 10.58 2.64 22.68
C GLY A 241 10.93 2.77 21.20
N GLU A 242 9.89 2.78 20.39
CA GLU A 242 9.98 3.02 18.95
C GLU A 242 8.82 3.91 18.47
N SER A 243 9.03 4.58 17.35
CA SER A 243 8.03 5.36 16.64
C SER A 243 8.08 4.99 15.16
N THR A 244 6.92 4.87 14.52
CA THR A 244 6.82 4.63 13.08
C THR A 244 6.02 5.75 12.41
N PHE A 245 6.56 6.27 11.32
CA PHE A 245 5.98 7.37 10.54
C PHE A 245 6.24 7.14 9.03
N VAL A 246 5.72 8.00 8.16
CA VAL A 246 5.65 7.75 6.70
C VAL A 246 6.11 8.95 5.89
N THR A 247 6.85 8.72 4.79
CA THR A 247 7.28 9.78 3.86
C THR A 247 6.14 10.35 3.02
N GLY A 248 6.27 11.63 2.65
CA GLY A 248 5.35 12.31 1.74
C GLY A 248 4.13 12.96 2.42
N LEU A 249 4.05 12.94 3.74
CA LEU A 249 2.99 13.62 4.51
C LEU A 249 3.19 15.14 4.64
N LYS A 250 4.32 15.68 4.16
CA LYS A 250 4.67 17.11 4.15
C LYS A 250 5.03 17.57 2.73
N PRO A 251 4.03 17.84 1.86
CA PRO A 251 4.27 18.12 0.44
C PRO A 251 5.19 19.33 0.20
N GLU A 252 5.23 20.28 1.12
CA GLU A 252 6.11 21.45 1.11
C GLU A 252 7.61 21.13 1.35
N ARG A 253 7.95 19.93 1.81
CA ARG A 253 9.32 19.44 2.02
C ARG A 253 9.79 18.37 1.02
N GLY A 254 8.88 17.87 0.19
CA GLY A 254 9.12 16.84 -0.83
C GLY A 254 8.39 15.52 -0.53
N ALA A 255 8.08 14.76 -1.58
CA ALA A 255 7.38 13.48 -1.47
C ALA A 255 8.20 12.37 -0.78
N ASP A 256 9.53 12.49 -0.76
CA ASP A 256 10.47 11.62 -0.07
C ASP A 256 10.63 11.92 1.42
N TYR A 257 10.13 13.05 1.90
CA TYR A 257 10.47 13.58 3.21
C TYR A 257 9.59 13.02 4.33
N ALA A 258 10.23 12.68 5.44
CA ALA A 258 9.64 12.57 6.76
C ALA A 258 10.58 13.14 7.83
N ASP A 259 10.06 13.40 9.03
CA ASP A 259 10.89 13.80 10.16
C ASP A 259 10.44 13.24 11.52
N PHE A 260 11.37 13.25 12.47
CA PHE A 260 11.17 12.86 13.85
C PHE A 260 11.89 13.81 14.80
N GLN A 261 11.20 14.31 15.82
CA GLN A 261 11.77 15.17 16.85
C GLN A 261 12.43 14.32 17.94
N MET A 262 13.73 14.52 18.16
CA MET A 262 14.49 13.88 19.23
C MET A 262 14.35 14.63 20.56
N ASP A 263 14.38 13.86 21.65
CA ASP A 263 14.66 14.36 22.99
C ASP A 263 16.19 14.44 23.20
N ALA A 264 16.64 15.47 23.92
CA ALA A 264 18.05 15.66 24.25
C ALA A 264 18.65 14.47 25.02
N GLY A 265 19.91 14.13 24.72
CA GLY A 265 20.70 13.14 25.45
C GLY A 265 20.36 11.68 25.18
N LYS A 266 19.36 11.38 24.33
CA LYS A 266 19.04 10.01 23.88
C LYS A 266 19.80 9.63 22.62
N SER A 267 19.86 8.32 22.37
CA SER A 267 20.32 7.77 21.09
C SER A 267 19.20 7.10 20.33
N TYR A 268 19.26 7.21 19.01
CA TYR A 268 18.24 6.77 18.07
C TYR A 268 18.86 5.96 16.93
N THR A 269 18.18 4.92 16.48
CA THR A 269 18.47 4.23 15.23
C THR A 269 17.30 4.38 14.27
N VAL A 270 17.59 4.56 12.99
CA VAL A 270 16.60 4.84 11.92
C VAL A 270 16.68 3.73 10.89
N GLN A 271 15.54 3.22 10.44
CA GLN A 271 15.44 2.22 9.37
C GLN A 271 14.16 2.42 8.55
N VAL A 272 14.19 1.97 7.29
CA VAL A 272 12.95 1.66 6.56
C VAL A 272 12.35 0.41 7.21
N ALA A 273 11.09 0.48 7.64
CA ALA A 273 10.47 -0.53 8.50
C ALA A 273 10.52 -1.93 7.87
N GLY A 274 11.35 -2.82 8.43
CA GLY A 274 11.56 -4.19 7.94
C GLY A 274 12.28 -4.33 6.59
N ARG A 275 12.77 -3.23 6.01
CA ARG A 275 13.30 -3.15 4.64
C ARG A 275 14.66 -2.48 4.50
N SER A 276 15.28 -2.06 5.61
CA SER A 276 16.69 -1.69 5.64
C SER A 276 17.33 -2.21 6.92
N ASP A 277 18.65 -2.32 6.92
CA ASP A 277 19.40 -2.36 8.17
C ASP A 277 19.20 -1.06 8.97
N PRO A 278 19.31 -1.10 10.31
CA PRO A 278 19.29 0.09 11.14
C PRO A 278 20.53 0.96 10.94
N SER A 279 20.34 2.28 11.01
CA SER A 279 21.44 3.23 11.07
C SER A 279 22.35 2.97 12.27
N GLN A 280 23.57 3.50 12.20
CA GLN A 280 24.36 3.71 13.41
C GLN A 280 23.61 4.62 14.40
N ALA A 281 24.01 4.56 15.66
CA ALA A 281 23.48 5.36 16.75
C ALA A 281 23.57 6.87 16.47
N LEU A 282 22.44 7.51 16.18
CA LEU A 282 22.30 8.96 16.07
C LEU A 282 22.11 9.51 17.49
N VAL A 283 22.93 10.45 17.92
CA VAL A 283 22.97 10.93 19.32
C VAL A 283 22.46 12.36 19.38
N ALA A 284 21.42 12.61 20.18
CA ALA A 284 20.84 13.93 20.40
C ALA A 284 21.72 14.79 21.34
N GLY A 285 22.97 15.02 20.95
CA GLY A 285 23.94 15.84 21.68
C GLY A 285 23.67 17.34 21.53
N SER A 286 24.20 18.14 22.44
CA SER A 286 24.15 19.61 22.34
C SER A 286 25.17 20.14 21.34
N CYS A 287 24.79 21.19 20.60
CA CYS A 287 25.67 21.90 19.68
C CYS A 287 25.40 23.41 19.74
N SER A 288 26.36 24.22 19.29
CA SER A 288 26.16 25.65 19.07
C SER A 288 25.84 25.89 17.61
N ASP A 289 24.73 26.59 17.36
CA ASP A 289 24.36 27.07 16.03
C ASP A 289 25.48 27.98 15.49
N PRO A 290 25.99 27.74 14.26
CA PRO A 290 27.11 28.51 13.69
C PRO A 290 26.72 29.92 13.23
N GLU A 291 25.43 30.20 12.99
CA GLU A 291 24.94 31.51 12.57
C GLU A 291 24.55 32.37 13.77
N SER A 292 23.85 31.78 14.74
CA SER A 292 23.29 32.52 15.90
C SER A 292 24.11 32.40 17.19
N GLY A 293 25.03 31.45 17.28
CA GLY A 293 25.75 31.13 18.52
C GLY A 293 24.87 30.53 19.63
N ALA A 294 23.59 30.23 19.33
CA ALA A 294 22.64 29.71 20.30
C ALA A 294 22.84 28.20 20.53
N GLN A 295 22.58 27.75 21.76
CA GLN A 295 22.57 26.33 22.09
C GLN A 295 21.36 25.62 21.47
N ALA A 296 21.63 24.54 20.75
CA ALA A 296 20.68 23.68 20.05
C ALA A 296 21.06 22.19 20.26
N ILE A 297 20.26 21.29 19.70
CA ILE A 297 20.53 19.85 19.65
C ILE A 297 20.95 19.49 18.22
N ILE A 298 21.93 18.60 18.08
CA ILE A 298 22.39 18.09 16.78
C ILE A 298 21.20 17.50 16.03
N SER A 299 21.06 17.87 14.77
CA SER A 299 20.07 17.33 13.84
C SER A 299 20.76 16.49 12.76
N TYR A 300 20.02 15.53 12.23
CA TYR A 300 20.51 14.55 11.27
C TYR A 300 19.68 14.62 10.00
N ARG A 301 20.32 14.46 8.84
CA ARG A 301 19.68 14.15 7.57
C ARG A 301 20.15 12.79 7.11
N THR A 302 19.21 11.89 6.88
CA THR A 302 19.45 10.52 6.43
C THR A 302 18.81 10.33 5.05
N THR A 303 19.50 9.65 4.14
CA THR A 303 18.95 9.28 2.83
C THR A 303 19.05 7.78 2.62
N PHE A 304 17.91 7.13 2.39
CA PHE A 304 17.82 5.73 2.01
C PHE A 304 17.57 5.60 0.50
N ARG A 305 18.19 4.61 -0.12
CA ARG A 305 17.93 4.22 -1.52
C ARG A 305 17.86 2.70 -1.65
N PRO A 306 17.17 2.16 -2.67
CA PRO A 306 17.23 0.75 -2.96
C PRO A 306 18.66 0.23 -3.13
N GLN A 307 18.91 -1.02 -2.74
CA GLN A 307 20.22 -1.68 -2.82
C GLN A 307 20.49 -2.27 -4.21
#